data_AF-A0A0D0PWF8-F1
#
_entry.id   AF-A0A0D0PWF8-F1
#
_cell.length_a   1.000
_cell.length_b   1.000
_cell.length_c   1.000
_cell.angle_alpha   90.00
_cell.angle_beta   90.00
_cell.angle_gamma   90.00
#
_symmetry.space_group_name_H-M   'P 1'
#
loop_
_entity.id
_entity.type
_entity.pdbx_description
1 polymer ?
#
loop_
_entity_poly.entity_id
_entity_poly.type
_entity_poly.pdbx_seq_one_letter_code
_entity_poly.pdbx_strand_id
1 'polypeptide(L)'
;MKTIVAGQRAANSQEFAELALGVDSELFAGVPGESAIECQARMDVAMAVLADLRREDPELAAYAEALMSTAPVPLRARPTVRRVAGLGVAA
;
A
#
# COMPACT_ATOMS: atom_id res chain seq x y z
N MET A 1 22.34 7.30 8.94
CA MET A 1 21.90 7.98 7.69
C MET A 1 21.11 9.22 8.07
N LYS A 2 21.23 10.32 7.32
CA LYS A 2 20.33 11.47 7.47
C LYS A 2 19.08 11.19 6.63
N THR A 3 17.88 11.24 7.23
CA THR A 3 16.59 10.95 6.58
C THR A 3 15.96 12.23 6.00
N ILE A 4 16.72 12.97 5.18
CA ILE A 4 16.28 14.28 4.66
C ILE A 4 16.10 14.18 3.14
N VAL A 5 14.93 14.61 2.65
CA VAL A 5 14.57 14.71 1.23
C VAL A 5 13.96 16.07 0.97
N ALA A 6 14.46 16.80 -0.04
CA ALA A 6 13.99 18.16 -0.38
C ALA A 6 13.90 19.13 0.82
N GLY A 7 14.75 18.95 1.84
CA GLY A 7 14.75 19.76 3.08
C GLY A 7 13.77 19.30 4.16
N GLN A 8 12.92 18.31 3.88
CA GLN A 8 12.03 17.68 4.85
C GLN A 8 12.70 16.48 5.52
N ARG A 9 12.46 16.27 6.81
CA ARG A 9 13.03 15.17 7.59
C ARG A 9 11.98 14.09 7.82
N ALA A 10 12.21 12.89 7.29
CA ALA A 10 11.38 11.73 7.57
C ALA A 10 11.68 11.15 8.96
N ALA A 11 10.61 10.76 9.66
CA ALA A 11 10.64 10.08 10.94
C ALA A 11 10.96 8.59 10.81
N ASN A 12 10.60 7.96 9.69
CA ASN A 12 10.82 6.54 9.43
C ASN A 12 11.19 6.28 7.95
N SER A 13 11.45 5.02 7.61
CA SER A 13 11.86 4.62 6.26
C SER A 13 10.74 4.74 5.22
N GLN A 14 9.48 4.57 5.63
CA GLN A 14 8.31 4.69 4.75
C GLN A 14 8.14 6.15 4.33
N GLU A 15 8.08 7.07 5.29
CA GLU A 15 8.02 8.51 5.03
C GLU A 15 9.22 8.99 4.20
N PHE A 16 10.41 8.41 4.41
CA PHE A 16 11.57 8.70 3.57
C PHE A 16 11.34 8.29 2.12
N ALA A 17 10.74 7.13 1.87
CA ALA A 17 10.42 6.66 0.54
C ALA A 17 9.34 7.53 -0.12
N GLU A 18 8.28 7.89 0.62
CA GLU A 18 7.22 8.76 0.11
C GLU A 18 7.76 10.13 -0.30
N LEU A 19 8.58 10.76 0.54
CA LEU A 19 9.21 12.04 0.20
C LEU A 19 10.15 11.92 -1.01
N ALA A 20 10.87 10.80 -1.15
CA ALA A 20 11.78 10.56 -2.27
C ALA A 20 11.05 10.28 -3.58
N LEU A 21 9.92 9.58 -3.52
CA LEU A 21 9.11 9.21 -4.67
C LEU A 21 8.12 10.31 -5.08
N GLY A 22 7.76 11.20 -4.15
CA GLY A 22 6.73 12.23 -4.35
C GLY A 22 5.30 11.69 -4.31
N VAL A 23 5.11 10.41 -3.99
CA VAL A 23 3.81 9.73 -3.89
C VAL A 23 3.79 8.73 -2.75
N ASP A 24 2.61 8.53 -2.17
CA ASP A 24 2.36 7.43 -1.25
C ASP A 24 2.32 6.09 -2.01
N SER A 25 3.36 5.27 -1.82
CA SER A 25 3.43 3.97 -2.50
C SER A 25 2.36 2.99 -2.03
N GLU A 26 1.94 3.04 -0.76
CA GLU A 26 0.93 2.12 -0.22
C GLU A 26 -0.45 2.44 -0.76
N LEU A 27 -0.75 3.71 -1.03
CA LEU A 27 -1.98 4.13 -1.71
C LEU A 27 -2.15 3.42 -3.07
N PHE A 28 -1.09 3.36 -3.87
CA PHE A 28 -1.15 2.78 -5.22
C PHE A 28 -0.87 1.26 -5.25
N ALA A 29 0.10 0.77 -4.48
CA ALA A 29 0.49 -0.64 -4.49
C ALA A 29 -0.34 -1.53 -3.54
N GLY A 30 -1.04 -0.93 -2.57
CA GLY A 30 -1.75 -1.64 -1.52
C GLY A 30 -0.85 -2.22 -0.44
N VAL A 31 -1.47 -2.72 0.63
CA VAL A 31 -0.76 -3.22 1.81
C VAL A 31 -1.06 -4.70 2.02
N PRO A 32 -0.05 -5.57 2.26
CA PRO A 32 -0.27 -6.98 2.56
C PRO A 32 -1.30 -7.24 3.65
N GLY A 33 -2.35 -7.98 3.29
CA GLY A 33 -3.43 -8.35 4.21
C GLY A 33 -4.60 -7.38 4.26
N GLU A 34 -4.62 -6.35 3.40
CA GLU A 34 -5.79 -5.48 3.25
C GLU A 34 -7.05 -6.31 2.90
N SER A 35 -8.17 -5.95 3.51
CA SER A 35 -9.47 -6.53 3.17
C SER A 35 -9.97 -6.02 1.82
N ALA A 36 -10.95 -6.71 1.24
CA ALA A 36 -11.56 -6.25 -0.01
C ALA A 36 -12.20 -4.85 0.11
N ILE A 37 -12.73 -4.50 1.28
CA ILE A 37 -13.34 -3.18 1.53
C ILE A 37 -12.25 -2.10 1.61
N GLU A 38 -11.16 -2.36 2.34
CA GLU A 38 -10.01 -1.45 2.41
C GLU A 38 -9.35 -1.27 1.04
N CYS A 39 -9.18 -2.35 0.29
CA CYS A 39 -8.69 -2.34 -1.09
C CYS A 39 -9.56 -1.45 -1.98
N GLN A 40 -10.89 -1.60 -1.91
CA GLN A 40 -11.81 -0.78 -2.69
C GLN A 40 -11.73 0.70 -2.32
N ALA A 41 -11.80 1.02 -1.02
CA ALA A 41 -11.73 2.40 -0.55
C ALA A 41 -10.40 3.07 -0.94
N ARG A 42 -9.29 2.33 -0.80
CA ARG A 42 -7.97 2.78 -1.25
C ARG A 42 -7.95 3.01 -2.75
N MET A 43 -8.50 2.10 -3.55
CA MET A 43 -8.54 2.22 -5.01
C MET A 43 -9.37 3.43 -5.45
N ASP A 44 -10.48 3.72 -4.78
CA ASP A 44 -11.30 4.90 -5.06
C ASP A 44 -10.49 6.19 -4.87
N VAL A 45 -9.71 6.28 -3.79
CA VAL A 45 -8.80 7.42 -3.54
C VAL A 45 -7.64 7.45 -4.53
N ALA A 46 -7.00 6.31 -4.79
CA ALA A 46 -5.87 6.20 -5.71
C ALA A 46 -6.26 6.67 -7.12
N MET A 47 -7.46 6.33 -7.58
CA MET A 47 -7.97 6.76 -8.88
C MET A 47 -8.24 8.27 -8.94
N ALA A 48 -8.72 8.87 -7.86
CA ALA A 48 -8.92 10.32 -7.76
C ALA A 48 -7.57 11.06 -7.81
N VAL A 49 -6.61 10.65 -6.97
CA VAL A 49 -5.26 11.24 -6.94
C VAL A 49 -4.56 11.07 -8.29
N LEU A 50 -4.69 9.90 -8.93
CA LEU A 50 -4.10 9.67 -10.24
C LEU A 50 -4.68 10.59 -11.32
N ALA A 51 -5.96 10.93 -11.25
CA ALA A 51 -6.57 11.88 -12.18
C ALA A 51 -5.96 13.28 -12.05
N ASP A 52 -5.67 13.72 -10.82
CA ASP A 52 -5.00 14.98 -10.54
C ASP A 52 -3.53 14.94 -11.00
N LEU A 53 -2.80 13.86 -10.67
CA LEU A 53 -1.41 13.67 -11.11
C LEU A 53 -1.28 13.72 -12.63
N ARG A 54 -2.18 13.10 -13.39
CA ARG A 54 -2.14 13.15 -14.87
C ARG A 54 -2.22 14.58 -15.42
N ARG A 55 -2.80 15.52 -14.68
CA ARG A 55 -2.89 16.94 -15.06
C ARG A 55 -1.67 17.74 -14.63
N GLU A 56 -1.12 17.43 -13.46
CA GLU A 56 -0.09 18.24 -12.80
C GLU A 56 1.33 17.73 -13.07
N ASP A 57 1.51 16.41 -13.02
CA ASP A 57 2.79 15.72 -13.19
C ASP A 57 2.57 14.36 -13.91
N PRO A 58 2.54 14.36 -15.26
CA PRO A 58 2.32 13.14 -16.05
C PRO A 58 3.38 12.06 -15.85
N GLU A 59 4.62 12.42 -15.50
CA GLU A 59 5.69 11.44 -15.23
C GLU A 59 5.44 10.72 -13.91
N LEU A 60 5.09 11.48 -12.87
CA LEU A 60 4.71 10.91 -11.57
C LEU A 60 3.42 10.07 -11.68
N ALA A 61 2.46 10.49 -12.51
CA ALA A 61 1.27 9.70 -12.81
C ALA A 61 1.61 8.35 -13.45
N ALA A 62 2.54 8.31 -14.41
CA ALA A 62 2.98 7.08 -15.03
C ALA A 62 3.68 6.14 -14.02
N TYR A 63 4.44 6.70 -13.08
CA TYR A 63 5.03 5.92 -11.99
C TYR A 63 3.96 5.36 -11.04
N ALA A 64 2.97 6.15 -10.65
CA ALA A 64 1.84 5.70 -9.84
C ALA A 64 1.03 4.57 -10.53
N GLU A 65 0.77 4.69 -11.83
CA GLU A 65 0.15 3.63 -12.64
C GLU A 65 0.98 2.34 -12.65
N ALA A 66 2.31 2.46 -12.77
CA ALA A 66 3.20 1.31 -12.71
C ALA A 66 3.09 0.61 -11.34
N LEU A 67 3.04 1.35 -10.23
CA LEU A 67 2.83 0.79 -8.90
C LEU A 67 1.52 -0.01 -8.82
N MET A 68 0.42 0.54 -9.34
CA MET A 68 -0.88 -0.15 -9.38
C MET A 68 -0.84 -1.44 -10.21
N SER A 69 -0.06 -1.47 -11.30
CA SER A 69 0.11 -2.68 -12.12
C SER A 69 0.91 -3.78 -11.42
N THR A 70 1.79 -3.41 -10.50
CA THR A 70 2.60 -4.33 -9.69
C THR A 70 1.94 -4.73 -8.37
N ALA A 71 0.81 -4.10 -8.01
CA ALA A 71 0.03 -4.42 -6.82
C ALA A 71 -0.40 -5.90 -6.88
N PRO A 72 -0.12 -6.72 -5.85
CA PRO A 72 -0.45 -8.14 -5.89
C PRO A 72 -1.97 -8.34 -5.87
N VAL A 73 -2.56 -8.64 -7.03
CA VAL A 73 -3.96 -9.09 -7.11
C VAL A 73 -4.00 -10.63 -6.98
N PRO A 74 -4.60 -11.24 -5.94
CA PRO A 74 -5.03 -10.69 -4.65
C PRO A 74 -3.96 -10.90 -3.56
N LEU A 75 -3.95 -10.01 -2.57
CA LEU A 75 -3.26 -10.19 -1.30
C LEU A 75 -3.91 -11.36 -0.56
N ARG A 76 -3.55 -12.58 -0.91
CA ARG A 76 -4.00 -13.78 -0.20
C ARG A 76 -3.51 -13.65 1.23
N ALA A 77 -4.40 -13.19 2.12
CA ALA A 77 -4.23 -13.37 3.55
C ALA A 77 -3.93 -14.86 3.75
N ARG A 78 -2.71 -15.17 4.22
CA ARG A 78 -2.41 -16.54 4.63
C ARG A 78 -3.46 -16.89 5.69
N PRO A 79 -4.24 -17.97 5.53
CA PRO A 79 -5.17 -18.36 6.56
C PRO A 79 -4.34 -18.61 7.82
N THR A 80 -4.56 -17.81 8.85
CA THR A 80 -4.08 -18.13 10.19
C THR A 80 -4.78 -19.41 10.60
N VAL A 81 -4.09 -20.54 10.46
CA VAL A 81 -4.58 -21.85 10.90
C VAL A 81 -4.79 -21.74 12.41
N ARG A 82 -6.04 -21.48 12.81
CA ARG A 82 -6.47 -21.55 14.19
C ARG A 82 -6.40 -23.03 14.56
N ARG A 83 -5.30 -23.44 15.18
CA ARG A 83 -5.19 -24.77 15.79
C ARG A 83 -6.32 -24.87 16.82
N VAL A 84 -7.41 -25.53 16.45
CA VAL A 84 -8.39 -26.00 17.43
C VAL A 84 -7.65 -27.08 18.22
N ALA A 85 -7.21 -26.72 19.43
CA ALA A 85 -6.75 -27.70 20.39
C ALA A 85 -7.92 -28.65 20.64
N GLY A 86 -7.81 -29.87 20.13
CA GLY A 86 -8.74 -30.95 20.43
C GLY A 86 -8.70 -31.20 21.93
N LEU A 87 -9.72 -30.74 22.65
CA LEU A 87 -10.02 -31.23 23.98
C LEU A 87 -10.89 -32.47 23.79
N GLY A 88 -10.24 -33.62 23.62
CA GLY A 88 -10.89 -34.89 23.87
C GLY A 88 -10.99 -35.08 25.37
N VAL A 89 -12.18 -35.43 25.87
CA VAL A 89 -12.36 -36.49 26.87
C VAL A 89 -13.72 -37.14 26.62
N ALA A 90 -13.69 -38.45 26.49
CA ALA A 90 -14.83 -39.34 26.45
C ALA A 90 -15.07 -39.95 27.85
N ALA A 91 -16.30 -40.44 28.05
CA ALA A 91 -16.83 -41.28 29.15
C ALA A 91 -17.15 -40.57 30.47
#